data_AF-A0A939Z811-F1
#
_entry.id   AF-A0A939Z811-F1
#
_cell.length_a   1.000
_cell.length_b   1.000
_cell.length_c   1.000
_cell.angle_alpha   90.00
_cell.angle_beta   90.00
_cell.angle_gamma   90.00
#
_symmetry.space_group_name_H-M   'P 1'
#
loop_
_entity.id
_entity.type
_entity.pdbx_description
1 polymer ?
#
loop_
_entity_poly.entity_id
_entity_poly.type
_entity_poly.pdbx_seq_one_letter_code
_entity_poly.pdbx_strand_id
1 'polypeptide(L)'
;MKLPYILSPHLSRKSTFFPLDCKEAPEALFTTPAAAPDFKDFPLPLPSKKSDYTCSTVTDDGALWAGAKNGVTRACLSEKKSTDRVMFFSFERDLPDNDVRNICPDGNSVWVLTAKGVTHIELIMLTAEERADILLEETLRIVDRRGMVSQKHLAERGDLDSFLPHGHSDNDGGFTAVFASGEIFRYAVLKKEKGADHPDTLSAKEVAVRAVEAVLLLMYIHGRGDGFVARTYLCADEPVPDDGLFFRKQGGRATCLETSDSKARGIVGLTVDASSPVPERLAKLYKDLGYTDDDIIYKADTSSDEITLEFVMMWLWCRLMRDADPELTSLVIESAKNIVNHIIDNRFRLTEATGESTTWARWYPEYFVTEDGWDDACLNSAQMLMYLNAIMEMTGETGRWQKTKDYLLSIGYAALGPKHFDRHTAVCDAGDEDFIENIMYGDHMLATAAFYILCRTEKDENLLSTYRKAFSTWRFSIAREFNPTYDFPYLAACPGEELDMERIAVYFERSNISRLASEVSLVGRHDVPVKKYRAGYKESGYVLPPDERFISKVDRNPLQYKNEDSSGAMCVESCYYYTLAYWMGRYYGFIE
;
A
#
# COMPACT_ATOMS: atom_id res chain seq x y z
N MET A 1 29.44 -5.33 5.46
CA MET A 1 28.11 -4.69 5.40
C MET A 1 28.34 -3.25 5.01
N LYS A 2 27.66 -2.72 3.98
CA LYS A 2 27.67 -1.26 3.73
C LYS A 2 27.07 -0.58 4.97
N LEU A 3 27.58 0.61 5.33
CA LEU A 3 26.97 1.42 6.38
C LEU A 3 25.53 1.77 5.99
N PRO A 4 24.58 1.86 6.94
CA PRO A 4 23.20 2.26 6.65
C PRO A 4 23.16 3.67 6.06
N TYR A 5 22.15 3.95 5.24
CA TYR A 5 21.87 5.31 4.81
C TYR A 5 21.19 6.08 5.95
N ILE A 6 21.77 7.21 6.35
CA ILE A 6 21.24 8.00 7.48
C ILE A 6 20.10 8.89 7.01
N LEU A 7 18.89 8.66 7.51
CA LEU A 7 17.73 9.51 7.27
C LEU A 7 17.74 10.68 8.25
N SER A 8 18.31 11.81 7.81
CA SER A 8 18.32 13.03 8.62
C SER A 8 16.90 13.61 8.78
N PRO A 9 16.61 14.32 9.90
CA PRO A 9 15.38 15.11 10.00
C PRO A 9 15.17 15.97 8.76
N HIS A 10 13.95 15.99 8.23
CA HIS A 10 13.63 16.63 6.97
C HIS A 10 12.33 17.43 7.04
N LEU A 11 12.19 18.41 6.14
CA LEU A 11 11.03 19.30 6.06
C LEU A 11 9.77 18.50 5.72
N SER A 12 8.71 18.72 6.50
CA SER A 12 7.37 18.15 6.29
C SER A 12 6.34 19.26 6.22
N ARG A 13 5.43 19.14 5.27
CA ARG A 13 4.33 20.09 5.10
C ARG A 13 3.30 19.86 6.19
N LYS A 14 2.88 20.94 6.83
CA LYS A 14 1.71 20.98 7.70
C LYS A 14 0.87 22.17 7.28
N SER A 15 -0.34 21.89 6.79
CA SER A 15 -1.25 22.88 6.23
C SER A 15 -2.50 22.94 7.09
N THR A 16 -2.91 24.13 7.51
CA THR A 16 -4.12 24.37 8.31
C THR A 16 -5.08 25.26 7.53
N PHE A 17 -6.31 24.80 7.32
CA PHE A 17 -7.31 25.47 6.48
C PHE A 17 -8.27 26.35 7.29
N PHE A 18 -8.62 27.50 6.72
CA PHE A 18 -9.48 28.51 7.33
C PHE A 18 -10.46 29.11 6.30
N PRO A 19 -11.63 29.63 6.75
CA PRO A 19 -12.52 30.40 5.88
C PRO A 19 -11.91 31.74 5.45
N LEU A 20 -12.49 32.38 4.43
CA LEU A 20 -12.00 33.64 3.86
C LEU A 20 -11.96 34.82 4.84
N ASP A 21 -12.79 34.79 5.88
CA ASP A 21 -12.94 35.84 6.89
C ASP A 21 -12.30 35.47 8.23
N CYS A 22 -11.35 34.51 8.23
CA CYS A 22 -10.67 34.08 9.44
C CYS A 22 -9.91 35.24 10.11
N LYS A 23 -9.94 35.24 11.45
CA LYS A 23 -9.32 36.31 12.27
C LYS A 23 -7.90 35.97 12.70
N GLU A 24 -7.52 34.71 12.52
CA GLU A 24 -6.22 34.14 12.79
C GLU A 24 -5.17 34.62 11.78
N ALA A 25 -5.59 34.85 10.53
CA ALA A 25 -4.70 35.38 9.50
C ALA A 25 -4.36 36.85 9.75
N PRO A 26 -3.11 37.27 9.47
CA PRO A 26 -2.70 38.66 9.63
C PRO A 26 -3.51 39.58 8.69
N GLU A 27 -3.93 40.75 9.17
CA GLU A 27 -4.70 41.74 8.40
C GLU A 27 -4.01 42.08 7.06
N ALA A 28 -2.67 42.11 7.07
CA ALA A 28 -1.83 42.35 5.90
C ALA A 28 -2.11 41.38 4.74
N LEU A 29 -2.54 40.14 4.99
CA LEU A 29 -2.90 39.18 3.96
C LEU A 29 -4.06 39.68 3.08
N PHE A 30 -4.99 40.42 3.67
CA PHE A 30 -6.19 40.92 3.01
C PHE A 30 -6.03 42.33 2.45
N THR A 31 -5.20 43.16 3.09
CA THR A 31 -5.09 44.59 2.77
C THR A 31 -3.88 44.96 1.92
N THR A 32 -2.80 44.17 1.98
CA THR A 32 -1.55 44.50 1.28
C THR A 32 -1.68 44.16 -0.21
N PRO A 33 -1.40 45.09 -1.13
CA PRO A 33 -1.43 44.78 -2.56
C PRO A 33 -0.45 43.64 -2.92
N ALA A 34 -0.95 42.67 -3.68
CA ALA A 34 -0.14 41.59 -4.22
C ALA A 34 1.02 42.12 -5.08
N ALA A 35 2.22 41.57 -4.88
CA ALA A 35 3.41 41.90 -5.66
C ALA A 35 3.96 40.66 -6.37
N ALA A 36 4.04 40.71 -7.69
CA ALA A 36 4.61 39.62 -8.48
C ALA A 36 6.10 39.44 -8.18
N PRO A 37 6.60 38.19 -8.09
CA PRO A 37 8.02 37.92 -7.91
C PRO A 37 8.82 38.23 -9.18
N ASP A 38 10.11 38.56 -9.02
CA ASP A 38 11.03 38.59 -10.15
C ASP A 38 11.72 37.23 -10.34
N PHE A 39 11.23 36.45 -11.30
CA PHE A 39 11.83 35.18 -11.69
C PHE A 39 12.68 35.26 -12.96
N LYS A 40 12.97 36.46 -13.52
CA LYS A 40 13.60 36.61 -14.84
C LYS A 40 14.86 35.74 -14.97
N ASP A 41 15.75 35.83 -13.98
CA ASP A 41 17.03 35.11 -13.95
C ASP A 41 17.01 33.86 -13.07
N PHE A 42 15.84 33.41 -12.62
CA PHE A 42 15.71 32.18 -11.84
C PHE A 42 16.11 30.96 -12.70
N PRO A 43 17.05 30.11 -12.23
CA PRO A 43 17.74 29.15 -13.08
C PRO A 43 17.05 27.78 -13.21
N LEU A 44 16.06 27.48 -12.37
CA LEU A 44 15.38 26.18 -12.38
C LEU A 44 13.99 26.29 -13.03
N PRO A 45 13.47 25.19 -13.60
CA PRO A 45 12.06 25.08 -13.97
C PRO A 45 11.16 25.42 -12.78
N LEU A 46 10.03 26.08 -13.05
CA LEU A 46 9.05 26.48 -12.05
C LEU A 46 7.70 25.82 -12.35
N PRO A 47 6.92 25.46 -11.31
CA PRO A 47 5.58 24.89 -11.45
C PRO A 47 4.62 25.70 -12.31
N SER A 48 4.70 27.03 -12.25
CA SER A 48 3.93 27.95 -13.10
C SER A 48 4.86 28.69 -14.07
N LYS A 49 4.32 29.20 -15.18
CA LYS A 49 5.09 30.12 -16.04
C LYS A 49 5.45 31.35 -15.22
N LYS A 50 6.64 31.89 -15.46
CA LYS A 50 7.15 33.08 -14.74
C LYS A 50 6.17 34.26 -14.78
N SER A 51 5.44 34.43 -15.89
CA SER A 51 4.41 35.47 -16.08
C SER A 51 3.13 35.28 -15.28
N ASP A 52 2.89 34.08 -14.75
CA ASP A 52 1.60 33.71 -14.16
C ASP A 52 1.59 33.87 -12.63
N TYR A 53 2.76 34.15 -12.03
CA TYR A 53 2.86 34.50 -10.61
C TYR A 53 2.42 35.95 -10.38
N THR A 54 1.56 36.15 -9.39
CA THR A 54 0.90 37.46 -9.15
C THR A 54 1.17 38.03 -7.76
N CYS A 55 1.51 37.18 -6.79
CA CYS A 55 1.87 37.57 -5.44
C CYS A 55 3.10 36.77 -4.98
N SER A 56 3.87 37.33 -4.04
CA SER A 56 5.02 36.66 -3.45
C SER A 56 5.41 37.26 -2.11
N THR A 57 6.14 36.49 -1.33
CA THR A 57 6.81 36.93 -0.11
C THR A 57 8.12 36.18 0.09
N VAL A 58 9.00 36.69 0.93
CA VAL A 58 10.22 36.00 1.37
C VAL A 58 10.07 35.69 2.86
N THR A 59 10.34 34.46 3.25
CA THR A 59 10.36 34.00 4.65
C THR A 59 11.74 34.23 5.29
N ASP A 60 11.85 34.13 6.61
CA ASP A 60 13.08 34.46 7.37
C ASP A 60 14.28 33.56 6.99
N ASP A 61 14.02 32.35 6.49
CA ASP A 61 15.02 31.42 5.94
C ASP A 61 15.55 31.82 4.55
N GLY A 62 15.02 32.90 3.97
CA GLY A 62 15.37 33.39 2.64
C GLY A 62 14.67 32.68 1.49
N ALA A 63 13.70 31.80 1.76
CA ALA A 63 12.90 31.16 0.71
C ALA A 63 11.89 32.14 0.11
N LEU A 64 11.81 32.17 -1.23
CA LEU A 64 10.80 32.92 -1.96
C LEU A 64 9.55 32.05 -2.13
N TRP A 65 8.42 32.52 -1.62
CA TRP A 65 7.11 31.92 -1.83
C TRP A 65 6.33 32.74 -2.84
N ALA A 66 5.78 32.10 -3.86
CA ALA A 66 5.11 32.76 -4.97
C ALA A 66 3.78 32.10 -5.30
N GLY A 67 2.72 32.90 -5.43
CA GLY A 67 1.37 32.45 -5.74
C GLY A 67 0.99 32.68 -7.20
N ALA A 68 0.37 31.68 -7.80
CA ALA A 68 -0.18 31.70 -9.16
C ALA A 68 -1.60 31.11 -9.18
N LYS A 69 -2.23 31.08 -10.36
CA LYS A 69 -3.59 30.52 -10.55
C LYS A 69 -3.69 29.00 -10.38
N ASN A 70 -2.56 28.31 -10.38
CA ASN A 70 -2.48 26.86 -10.26
C ASN A 70 -1.96 26.39 -8.89
N GLY A 71 -1.51 27.30 -8.01
CA GLY A 71 -1.00 26.94 -6.68
C GLY A 71 0.13 27.86 -6.19
N VAL A 72 0.86 27.38 -5.19
CA VAL A 72 1.99 28.09 -4.57
C VAL A 72 3.30 27.36 -4.87
N THR A 73 4.34 28.13 -5.18
CA THR A 73 5.71 27.64 -5.33
C THR A 73 6.59 28.19 -4.22
N ARG A 74 7.30 27.34 -3.49
CA ARG A 74 8.46 27.73 -2.66
C ARG A 74 9.74 27.52 -3.46
N ALA A 75 10.59 28.54 -3.54
CA ALA A 75 11.86 28.52 -4.23
C ALA A 75 13.00 28.94 -3.28
N CYS A 76 13.96 28.04 -3.03
CA CYS A 76 15.09 28.28 -2.14
C CYS A 76 16.38 27.64 -2.69
N LEU A 77 17.18 28.39 -3.46
CA LEU A 77 18.36 27.84 -4.15
C LEU A 77 19.49 27.43 -3.20
N SER A 78 19.51 27.93 -1.96
CA SER A 78 20.46 27.55 -0.92
C SER A 78 20.21 26.16 -0.35
N GLU A 79 19.06 25.54 -0.65
CA GLU A 79 18.77 24.18 -0.22
C GLU A 79 19.77 23.18 -0.80
N LYS A 80 20.29 22.32 0.08
CA LYS A 80 21.31 21.33 -0.30
C LYS A 80 20.73 20.31 -1.27
N LYS A 81 19.55 19.78 -0.96
CA LYS A 81 18.87 18.79 -1.79
C LYS A 81 18.12 19.48 -2.92
N SER A 82 18.23 18.91 -4.12
CA SER A 82 17.58 19.43 -5.31
C SER A 82 16.06 19.42 -5.20
N THR A 83 15.48 18.44 -4.51
CA THR A 83 14.04 18.31 -4.28
C THR A 83 13.46 19.45 -3.47
N ASP A 84 14.24 20.11 -2.61
CA ASP A 84 13.75 21.17 -1.73
C ASP A 84 13.94 22.58 -2.30
N ARG A 85 14.73 22.70 -3.37
CA ARG A 85 15.00 23.99 -4.02
C ARG A 85 13.76 24.58 -4.68
N VAL A 86 12.86 23.73 -5.13
CA VAL A 86 11.56 24.10 -5.69
C VAL A 86 10.54 23.10 -5.15
N MET A 87 9.56 23.58 -4.40
CA MET A 87 8.42 22.80 -3.92
C MET A 87 7.13 23.41 -4.45
N PHE A 88 6.17 22.57 -4.78
CA PHE A 88 4.84 22.99 -5.23
C PHE A 88 3.74 22.53 -4.27
N PHE A 89 2.83 23.45 -3.96
CA PHE A 89 1.70 23.26 -3.06
C PHE A 89 0.42 23.53 -3.85
N SER A 90 -0.56 22.64 -3.74
CA SER A 90 -1.79 22.71 -4.52
C SER A 90 -3.01 22.26 -3.74
N PHE A 91 -4.17 22.61 -4.28
CA PHE A 91 -5.44 22.02 -3.88
C PHE A 91 -5.44 20.52 -4.20
N GLU A 92 -6.02 19.67 -3.33
CA GLU A 92 -6.66 20.01 -2.04
C GLU A 92 -5.74 19.80 -0.83
N ARG A 93 -4.56 19.26 -1.06
CA ARG A 93 -3.66 18.84 0.00
C ARG A 93 -3.12 19.98 0.85
N ASP A 94 -2.72 21.07 0.20
CA ASP A 94 -2.03 22.18 0.86
C ASP A 94 -2.84 23.47 0.83
N LEU A 95 -3.73 23.61 -0.17
CA LEU A 95 -4.51 24.82 -0.42
C LEU A 95 -6.03 24.51 -0.47
N PRO A 96 -6.89 25.44 -0.02
CA PRO A 96 -8.35 25.31 -0.17
C PRO A 96 -8.83 25.65 -1.60
N ASP A 97 -7.98 26.25 -2.43
CA ASP A 97 -8.17 26.43 -3.88
C ASP A 97 -6.83 26.75 -4.56
N ASN A 98 -6.69 26.41 -5.84
CA ASN A 98 -5.46 26.68 -6.60
C ASN A 98 -5.28 28.17 -7.00
N ASP A 99 -6.36 28.96 -7.03
CA ASP A 99 -6.31 30.38 -7.40
C ASP A 99 -5.80 31.24 -6.23
N VAL A 100 -4.47 31.37 -6.14
CA VAL A 100 -3.81 32.16 -5.10
C VAL A 100 -3.96 33.66 -5.38
N ARG A 101 -4.40 34.39 -4.35
CA ARG A 101 -4.67 35.85 -4.40
C ARG A 101 -3.64 36.67 -3.65
N ASN A 102 -3.15 36.17 -2.52
CA ASN A 102 -2.11 36.84 -1.75
C ASN A 102 -1.34 35.86 -0.88
N ILE A 103 -0.13 36.24 -0.48
CA ILE A 103 0.72 35.47 0.45
C ILE A 103 1.36 36.44 1.44
N CYS A 104 1.42 36.07 2.72
CA CYS A 104 2.14 36.81 3.76
C CYS A 104 3.08 35.88 4.54
N PRO A 105 4.27 36.36 4.93
CA PRO A 105 5.21 35.56 5.70
C PRO A 105 4.79 35.52 7.17
N ASP A 106 5.14 34.44 7.84
CA ASP A 106 5.01 34.25 9.29
C ASP A 106 6.22 33.45 9.78
N GLY A 107 7.33 34.16 10.02
CA GLY A 107 8.64 33.55 10.23
C GLY A 107 9.10 32.74 9.02
N ASN A 108 9.24 31.42 9.22
CA ASN A 108 9.56 30.44 8.15
C ASN A 108 8.32 29.82 7.49
N SER A 109 7.12 30.17 7.95
CA SER A 109 5.84 29.71 7.44
C SER A 109 5.15 30.80 6.60
N VAL A 110 4.06 30.46 5.92
CA VAL A 110 3.29 31.43 5.14
C VAL A 110 1.79 31.30 5.37
N TRP A 111 1.12 32.44 5.39
CA TRP A 111 -0.32 32.54 5.20
C TRP A 111 -0.62 32.76 3.72
N VAL A 112 -1.56 32.00 3.17
CA VAL A 112 -1.94 32.05 1.75
C VAL A 112 -3.45 32.30 1.66
N LEU A 113 -3.82 33.35 0.96
CA LEU A 113 -5.20 33.65 0.59
C LEU A 113 -5.47 33.12 -0.81
N THR A 114 -6.49 32.29 -0.97
CA THR A 114 -6.95 31.77 -2.25
C THR A 114 -8.34 32.32 -2.59
N ALA A 115 -8.91 31.93 -3.73
CA ALA A 115 -10.26 32.33 -4.10
C ALA A 115 -11.37 31.75 -3.19
N LYS A 116 -11.12 30.63 -2.49
CA LYS A 116 -12.14 29.93 -1.68
C LYS A 116 -11.82 29.84 -0.20
N GLY A 117 -10.61 30.17 0.24
CA GLY A 117 -10.26 30.10 1.66
C GLY A 117 -8.86 30.62 1.94
N VAL A 118 -8.44 30.45 3.18
CA VAL A 118 -7.10 30.77 3.66
C VAL A 118 -6.42 29.49 4.14
N THR A 119 -5.12 29.39 3.97
CA THR A 119 -4.31 28.31 4.57
C THR A 119 -3.06 28.88 5.23
N HIS A 120 -2.66 28.28 6.35
CA HIS A 120 -1.35 28.50 6.95
C HIS A 120 -0.49 27.27 6.68
N ILE A 121 0.63 27.47 5.99
CA ILE A 121 1.55 26.40 5.58
C ILE A 121 2.84 26.52 6.40
N GLU A 122 3.10 25.50 7.21
CA GLU A 122 4.31 25.33 7.99
C GLU A 122 5.19 24.24 7.36
N LEU A 123 6.52 24.44 7.42
CA LEU A 123 7.50 23.39 7.14
C LEU A 123 8.19 22.98 8.44
N ILE A 124 7.74 21.87 9.01
CA ILE A 124 8.27 21.34 10.27
C ILE A 124 9.35 20.29 10.01
N MET A 125 10.42 20.31 10.80
CA MET A 125 11.48 19.29 10.71
C MET A 125 11.05 18.05 11.50
N LEU A 126 10.96 16.91 10.81
CA LEU A 126 10.66 15.62 11.41
C LEU A 126 11.69 14.57 11.00
N THR A 127 12.08 13.74 11.96
CA THR A 127 12.75 12.47 11.69
C THR A 127 11.82 11.51 10.93
N ALA A 128 12.41 10.49 10.30
CA ALA A 128 11.62 9.44 9.68
C ALA A 128 10.79 8.64 10.70
N GLU A 129 11.28 8.50 11.95
CA GLU A 129 10.57 7.84 13.06
C GLU A 129 9.36 8.64 13.53
N GLU A 130 9.53 9.95 13.80
CA GLU A 130 8.41 10.83 14.20
C GLU A 130 7.28 10.83 13.16
N ARG A 131 7.63 10.81 11.86
CA ARG A 131 6.63 10.68 10.80
C ARG A 131 5.95 9.30 10.81
N ALA A 132 6.70 8.21 11.02
CA ALA A 132 6.10 6.89 11.15
C ALA A 132 5.08 6.84 12.31
N ASP A 133 5.41 7.44 13.45
CA ASP A 133 4.56 7.47 14.63
C ASP A 133 3.28 8.30 14.41
N ILE A 134 3.38 9.49 13.81
CA ILE A 134 2.20 10.32 13.45
C ILE A 134 1.25 9.55 12.52
N LEU A 135 1.80 8.90 11.48
CA LEU A 135 0.99 8.15 10.51
C LEU A 135 0.34 6.92 11.13
N LEU A 136 1.05 6.24 12.05
CA LEU A 136 0.50 5.12 12.78
C LEU A 136 -0.63 5.55 13.71
N GLU A 137 -0.46 6.66 14.44
CA GLU A 137 -1.52 7.21 15.30
C GLU A 137 -2.78 7.53 14.51
N GLU A 138 -2.66 8.17 13.35
CA GLU A 138 -3.79 8.44 12.45
C GLU A 138 -4.48 7.15 12.00
N THR A 139 -3.70 6.14 11.62
CA THR A 139 -4.22 4.83 11.16
C THR A 139 -4.98 4.11 12.27
N LEU A 140 -4.43 4.05 13.48
CA LEU A 140 -5.07 3.37 14.61
C LEU A 140 -6.32 4.10 15.12
N ARG A 141 -6.36 5.43 14.98
CA ARG A 141 -7.50 6.25 15.38
C ARG A 141 -8.66 6.16 14.38
N ILE A 142 -8.35 6.25 13.09
CA ILE A 142 -9.35 6.47 12.03
C ILE A 142 -9.62 5.20 11.24
N VAL A 143 -8.55 4.50 10.84
CA VAL A 143 -8.63 3.43 9.83
C VAL A 143 -8.93 2.08 10.46
N ASP A 144 -8.40 1.80 11.66
CA ASP A 144 -8.61 0.53 12.38
C ASP A 144 -10.11 0.21 12.52
N ARG A 145 -10.53 -0.82 11.80
CA ARG A 145 -11.82 -1.47 11.93
C ARG A 145 -11.59 -2.87 12.49
N ARG A 146 -11.61 -2.99 13.82
CA ARG A 146 -11.49 -4.29 14.50
C ARG A 146 -10.18 -5.00 14.14
N GLY A 147 -9.10 -4.23 13.96
CA GLY A 147 -7.77 -4.69 13.54
C GLY A 147 -7.53 -4.69 12.03
N MET A 148 -8.56 -4.54 11.19
CA MET A 148 -8.39 -4.33 9.75
C MET A 148 -8.03 -2.88 9.45
N VAL A 149 -6.99 -2.64 8.66
CA VAL A 149 -6.48 -1.29 8.37
C VAL A 149 -6.14 -1.09 6.89
N SER A 150 -7.11 -1.24 5.99
CA SER A 150 -6.91 -0.87 4.58
C SER A 150 -7.13 0.62 4.34
N GLN A 151 -8.37 1.05 4.48
CA GLN A 151 -8.80 2.43 4.23
C GLN A 151 -10.10 2.72 5.00
N LYS A 152 -10.41 4.01 5.19
CA LYS A 152 -11.65 4.46 5.83
C LYS A 152 -12.27 5.63 5.10
N HIS A 153 -13.56 5.57 4.83
CA HIS A 153 -14.32 6.67 4.26
C HIS A 153 -14.69 7.71 5.31
N LEU A 154 -14.74 8.97 4.87
CA LEU A 154 -15.18 10.12 5.65
C LEU A 154 -16.60 10.52 5.23
N ALA A 155 -17.39 11.06 6.16
CA ALA A 155 -18.70 11.65 5.86
C ALA A 155 -18.56 13.07 5.32
N GLU A 156 -17.51 13.78 5.72
CA GLU A 156 -17.20 15.15 5.32
C GLU A 156 -15.80 15.22 4.68
N ARG A 157 -15.68 16.01 3.62
CA ARG A 157 -14.45 16.13 2.81
C ARG A 157 -13.32 16.73 3.63
N GLY A 158 -12.22 15.99 3.77
CA GLY A 158 -11.04 16.43 4.50
C GLY A 158 -11.17 16.46 6.04
N ASP A 159 -12.36 16.19 6.59
CA ASP A 159 -12.56 16.13 8.04
C ASP A 159 -12.25 14.73 8.57
N LEU A 160 -11.07 14.59 9.18
CA LEU A 160 -10.57 13.35 9.76
C LEU A 160 -11.37 12.88 10.98
N ASP A 161 -12.27 13.68 11.55
CA ASP A 161 -13.16 13.28 12.65
C ASP A 161 -14.53 12.78 12.17
N SER A 162 -14.81 12.92 10.86
CA SER A 162 -16.07 12.50 10.23
C SER A 162 -16.05 11.06 9.71
N PHE A 163 -15.10 10.22 10.15
CA PHE A 163 -14.93 8.87 9.63
C PHE A 163 -16.18 8.00 9.86
N LEU A 164 -16.55 7.22 8.85
CA LEU A 164 -17.72 6.35 8.92
C LEU A 164 -17.51 5.20 9.91
N PRO A 165 -18.55 4.76 10.64
CA PRO A 165 -18.43 3.66 11.61
C PRO A 165 -18.20 2.30 10.93
N HIS A 166 -18.45 2.22 9.63
CA HIS A 166 -18.25 1.05 8.78
C HIS A 166 -17.20 1.35 7.70
N GLY A 167 -16.77 0.32 6.98
CA GLY A 167 -15.89 0.49 5.84
C GLY A 167 -15.19 -0.81 5.53
N HIS A 168 -15.31 -1.25 4.29
CA HIS A 168 -14.57 -2.37 3.75
C HIS A 168 -13.70 -1.87 2.59
N SER A 169 -12.70 -2.67 2.25
CA SER A 169 -12.02 -2.58 0.99
C SER A 169 -11.98 -3.98 0.37
N ASP A 170 -11.95 -4.00 -0.96
CA ASP A 170 -11.80 -5.24 -1.71
C ASP A 170 -10.56 -6.04 -1.27
N ASN A 171 -9.52 -5.40 -0.75
CA ASN A 171 -8.30 -6.08 -0.28
C ASN A 171 -8.03 -5.83 1.22
N ASP A 172 -9.06 -5.87 2.05
CA ASP A 172 -8.90 -5.65 3.50
C ASP A 172 -7.86 -6.58 4.14
N GLY A 173 -7.93 -7.89 3.87
CA GLY A 173 -6.99 -8.87 4.43
C GLY A 173 -5.57 -8.64 3.93
N GLY A 174 -5.41 -8.52 2.61
CA GLY A 174 -4.12 -8.29 1.96
C GLY A 174 -3.39 -7.04 2.47
N PHE A 175 -4.07 -5.88 2.52
CA PHE A 175 -3.44 -4.65 3.00
C PHE A 175 -3.20 -4.64 4.51
N THR A 176 -4.09 -5.27 5.28
CA THR A 176 -3.86 -5.46 6.73
C THR A 176 -2.66 -6.38 6.98
N ALA A 177 -2.43 -7.39 6.13
CA ALA A 177 -1.22 -8.23 6.22
C ALA A 177 0.07 -7.46 5.92
N VAL A 178 0.04 -6.50 4.99
CA VAL A 178 1.16 -5.57 4.71
C VAL A 178 1.43 -4.68 5.93
N PHE A 179 0.38 -4.13 6.54
CA PHE A 179 0.50 -3.38 7.80
C PHE A 179 1.08 -4.22 8.93
N ALA A 180 0.53 -5.41 9.17
CA ALA A 180 0.99 -6.34 10.20
C ALA A 180 2.46 -6.71 10.00
N SER A 181 2.90 -6.90 8.75
CA SER A 181 4.31 -7.14 8.41
C SER A 181 5.22 -5.99 8.88
N GLY A 182 4.78 -4.74 8.71
CA GLY A 182 5.48 -3.55 9.20
C GLY A 182 5.60 -3.52 10.73
N GLU A 183 4.50 -3.81 11.43
CA GLU A 183 4.48 -3.84 12.90
C GLU A 183 5.28 -5.03 13.48
N ILE A 184 5.35 -6.16 12.77
CA ILE A 184 6.24 -7.28 13.11
C ILE A 184 7.72 -6.84 13.01
N PHE A 185 8.09 -6.10 11.97
CA PHE A 185 9.44 -5.52 11.88
C PHE A 185 9.69 -4.49 12.99
N ARG A 186 8.72 -3.61 13.27
CA ARG A 186 8.79 -2.63 14.36
C ARG A 186 9.05 -3.31 15.71
N TYR A 187 8.28 -4.34 16.04
CA TYR A 187 8.49 -5.14 17.24
C TYR A 187 9.91 -5.72 17.29
N ALA A 188 10.38 -6.31 16.19
CA ALA A 188 11.71 -6.91 16.13
C ALA A 188 12.84 -5.88 16.35
N VAL A 189 12.72 -4.69 15.75
CA VAL A 189 13.67 -3.58 15.91
C VAL A 189 13.65 -3.07 17.36
N LEU A 190 12.47 -2.70 17.88
CA LEU A 190 12.33 -2.15 19.22
C LEU A 190 12.73 -3.15 20.31
N LYS A 191 12.42 -4.44 20.15
CA LYS A 191 12.89 -5.49 21.06
C LYS A 191 14.41 -5.57 21.10
N LYS A 192 15.07 -5.45 19.95
CA LYS A 192 16.54 -5.49 19.86
C LYS A 192 17.17 -4.25 20.48
N GLU A 193 16.59 -3.08 20.27
CA GLU A 193 17.16 -1.79 20.70
C GLU A 193 16.82 -1.43 22.15
N LYS A 194 15.57 -1.65 22.56
CA LYS A 194 15.01 -1.19 23.85
C LYS A 194 14.70 -2.34 24.82
N GLY A 195 14.66 -3.59 24.34
CA GLY A 195 14.30 -4.76 25.13
C GLY A 195 12.82 -5.16 25.01
N ALA A 196 12.51 -6.40 25.40
CA ALA A 196 11.17 -6.99 25.22
C ALA A 196 10.09 -6.35 26.10
N ASP A 197 10.46 -5.86 27.29
CA ASP A 197 9.55 -5.31 28.29
C ASP A 197 9.42 -3.78 28.21
N HIS A 198 10.08 -3.14 27.23
CA HIS A 198 9.95 -1.70 27.03
C HIS A 198 8.52 -1.34 26.56
N PRO A 199 7.90 -0.25 27.06
CA PRO A 199 6.55 0.15 26.66
C PRO A 199 6.32 0.20 25.14
N ASP A 200 7.24 0.81 24.39
CA ASP A 200 7.14 0.88 22.92
C ASP A 200 7.18 -0.51 22.25
N THR A 201 7.99 -1.44 22.79
CA THR A 201 8.06 -2.81 22.28
C THR A 201 6.76 -3.57 22.57
N LEU A 202 6.17 -3.36 23.76
CA LEU A 202 4.88 -3.94 24.12
C LEU A 202 3.76 -3.37 23.25
N SER A 203 3.75 -2.06 23.00
CA SER A 203 2.80 -1.41 22.09
C SER A 203 2.92 -1.95 20.67
N ALA A 204 4.13 -2.07 20.11
CA ALA A 204 4.33 -2.66 18.80
C ALA A 204 3.86 -4.13 18.74
N LYS A 205 4.06 -4.89 19.81
CA LYS A 205 3.53 -6.26 19.94
C LYS A 205 2.00 -6.28 19.90
N GLU A 206 1.34 -5.42 20.67
CA GLU A 206 -0.12 -5.35 20.75
C GLU A 206 -0.74 -5.00 19.40
N VAL A 207 -0.18 -4.00 18.69
CA VAL A 207 -0.65 -3.61 17.36
C VAL A 207 -0.43 -4.75 16.35
N ALA A 208 0.74 -5.39 16.35
CA ALA A 208 1.02 -6.53 15.48
C ALA A 208 0.06 -7.71 15.75
N VAL A 209 -0.14 -8.09 17.02
CA VAL A 209 -1.07 -9.16 17.42
C VAL A 209 -2.47 -8.87 16.91
N ARG A 210 -2.97 -7.66 17.13
CA ARG A 210 -4.32 -7.25 16.73
C ARG A 210 -4.52 -7.34 15.21
N ALA A 211 -3.56 -6.87 14.43
CA ALA A 211 -3.64 -6.94 12.97
C ALA A 211 -3.53 -8.37 12.44
N VAL A 212 -2.66 -9.20 13.03
CA VAL A 212 -2.53 -10.62 12.69
C VAL A 212 -3.82 -11.38 13.00
N GLU A 213 -4.43 -11.17 14.17
CA GLU A 213 -5.72 -11.78 14.53
C GLU A 213 -6.82 -11.40 13.54
N ALA A 214 -6.89 -10.13 13.13
CA ALA A 214 -7.87 -9.67 12.16
C ALA A 214 -7.71 -10.37 10.81
N VAL A 215 -6.48 -10.52 10.31
CA VAL A 215 -6.20 -11.25 9.07
C VAL A 215 -6.52 -12.74 9.22
N LEU A 216 -6.07 -13.38 10.31
CA LEU A 216 -6.35 -14.80 10.54
C LEU A 216 -7.85 -15.08 10.63
N LEU A 217 -8.66 -14.16 11.16
CA LEU A 217 -10.11 -14.31 11.23
C LEU A 217 -10.71 -14.61 9.85
N LEU A 218 -10.20 -14.01 8.78
CA LEU A 218 -10.70 -14.24 7.40
C LEU A 218 -10.55 -15.68 6.93
N MET A 219 -9.59 -16.42 7.50
CA MET A 219 -9.32 -17.83 7.16
C MET A 219 -10.36 -18.77 7.80
N TYR A 220 -11.12 -18.28 8.80
CA TYR A 220 -12.09 -19.07 9.56
C TYR A 220 -13.52 -18.53 9.51
N ILE A 221 -13.70 -17.22 9.28
CA ILE A 221 -14.98 -16.51 9.49
C ILE A 221 -16.15 -17.10 8.70
N HIS A 222 -15.84 -17.64 7.51
CA HIS A 222 -16.79 -18.26 6.59
C HIS A 222 -17.36 -19.60 7.09
N GLY A 223 -16.69 -20.28 8.03
CA GLY A 223 -17.18 -21.52 8.64
C GLY A 223 -17.09 -22.77 7.77
N ARG A 224 -16.28 -22.80 6.72
CA ARG A 224 -16.16 -23.97 5.82
C ARG A 224 -15.21 -25.05 6.32
N GLY A 225 -14.20 -24.67 7.12
CA GLY A 225 -13.21 -25.61 7.67
C GLY A 225 -12.31 -26.29 6.63
N ASP A 226 -12.28 -25.79 5.39
CA ASP A 226 -11.61 -26.42 4.26
C ASP A 226 -10.36 -25.68 3.77
N GLY A 227 -9.94 -24.62 4.49
CA GLY A 227 -8.78 -23.79 4.15
C GLY A 227 -9.03 -22.71 3.10
N PHE A 228 -10.28 -22.46 2.71
CA PHE A 228 -10.65 -21.23 1.98
C PHE A 228 -10.34 -19.99 2.83
N VAL A 229 -10.12 -18.84 2.19
CA VAL A 229 -9.89 -17.56 2.86
C VAL A 229 -10.92 -16.57 2.34
N ALA A 230 -11.63 -15.88 3.23
CA ALA A 230 -12.55 -14.80 2.85
C ALA A 230 -11.76 -13.51 2.55
N ARG A 231 -12.28 -12.68 1.65
CA ARG A 231 -11.61 -11.44 1.24
C ARG A 231 -11.81 -10.26 2.19
N THR A 232 -12.98 -10.25 2.81
CA THR A 232 -13.34 -9.34 3.91
C THR A 232 -14.58 -9.90 4.61
N TYR A 233 -14.96 -9.28 5.73
CA TYR A 233 -16.22 -9.53 6.40
C TYR A 233 -16.89 -8.24 6.86
N LEU A 234 -18.20 -8.32 7.00
CA LEU A 234 -19.12 -7.30 7.47
C LEU A 234 -19.97 -7.89 8.59
N CYS A 235 -20.38 -7.04 9.54
CA CYS A 235 -21.46 -7.37 10.46
C CYS A 235 -22.83 -6.98 9.87
N ALA A 236 -23.91 -7.55 10.42
CA ALA A 236 -25.25 -7.45 9.84
C ALA A 236 -25.82 -6.02 9.76
N ASP A 237 -25.26 -5.08 10.52
CA ASP A 237 -25.59 -3.65 10.55
C ASP A 237 -24.76 -2.80 9.56
N GLU A 238 -23.79 -3.40 8.86
CA GLU A 238 -22.97 -2.73 7.86
C GLU A 238 -23.59 -2.86 6.44
N PRO A 239 -23.43 -1.84 5.58
CA PRO A 239 -23.90 -1.91 4.21
C PRO A 239 -23.12 -2.95 3.42
N VAL A 240 -23.84 -3.81 2.67
CA VAL A 240 -23.22 -4.74 1.73
C VAL A 240 -22.96 -4.00 0.41
N PRO A 241 -21.70 -3.92 -0.04
CA PRO A 241 -21.35 -3.27 -1.30
C PRO A 241 -21.75 -4.11 -2.51
N ASP A 242 -21.88 -3.46 -3.66
CA ASP A 242 -22.07 -4.15 -4.94
C ASP A 242 -20.71 -4.47 -5.60
N ASP A 243 -19.89 -5.28 -4.92
CA ASP A 243 -18.57 -5.69 -5.40
C ASP A 243 -18.25 -7.19 -5.14
N GLY A 244 -18.37 -8.07 -6.12
CA GLY A 244 -18.06 -9.49 -5.95
C GLY A 244 -19.15 -10.29 -5.23
N LEU A 245 -18.74 -11.36 -4.54
CA LEU A 245 -19.64 -12.40 -4.04
C LEU A 245 -19.74 -12.36 -2.52
N PHE A 246 -20.88 -11.95 -1.99
CA PHE A 246 -21.12 -11.94 -0.54
C PHE A 246 -22.01 -13.09 -0.10
N PHE A 247 -21.71 -13.64 1.07
CA PHE A 247 -22.45 -14.73 1.69
C PHE A 247 -22.81 -14.37 3.12
N ARG A 248 -24.10 -14.44 3.47
CA ARG A 248 -24.58 -14.24 4.84
C ARG A 248 -24.69 -15.56 5.56
N LYS A 249 -24.09 -15.66 6.75
CA LYS A 249 -24.19 -16.82 7.63
C LYS A 249 -25.53 -16.83 8.36
N GLN A 250 -26.14 -18.01 8.48
CA GLN A 250 -27.32 -18.26 9.28
C GLN A 250 -27.47 -19.76 9.58
N GLY A 251 -27.52 -20.14 10.86
CA GLY A 251 -27.84 -21.51 11.29
C GLY A 251 -26.87 -22.57 10.76
N GLY A 252 -25.57 -22.24 10.73
CA GLY A 252 -24.51 -23.14 10.23
C GLY A 252 -24.47 -23.26 8.69
N ARG A 253 -25.18 -22.41 7.96
CA ARG A 253 -25.15 -22.31 6.50
C ARG A 253 -24.77 -20.89 6.10
N ALA A 254 -24.29 -20.70 4.87
CA ALA A 254 -24.09 -19.37 4.31
C ALA A 254 -24.77 -19.22 2.94
N THR A 255 -25.55 -18.16 2.76
CA THR A 255 -26.36 -17.92 1.56
C THR A 255 -25.82 -16.73 0.76
N CYS A 256 -25.61 -16.93 -0.54
CA CYS A 256 -25.14 -15.91 -1.47
C CYS A 256 -26.16 -14.77 -1.60
N LEU A 257 -25.70 -13.55 -1.34
CA LEU A 257 -26.48 -12.32 -1.44
C LEU A 257 -26.53 -11.83 -2.88
N GLU A 258 -27.49 -10.93 -3.13
CA GLU A 258 -27.66 -10.31 -4.43
C GLU A 258 -26.64 -9.17 -4.63
N THR A 259 -25.81 -9.32 -5.66
CA THR A 259 -24.85 -8.36 -6.22
C THR A 259 -24.87 -8.47 -7.74
N SER A 260 -24.29 -7.51 -8.45
CA SER A 260 -24.09 -7.54 -9.89
C SER A 260 -23.36 -8.81 -10.33
N ASP A 261 -22.30 -9.22 -9.62
CA ASP A 261 -21.51 -10.42 -9.95
C ASP A 261 -22.27 -11.72 -9.67
N SER A 262 -22.94 -11.82 -8.52
CA SER A 262 -23.75 -13.02 -8.21
C SER A 262 -24.95 -13.18 -9.16
N LYS A 263 -25.54 -12.08 -9.64
CA LYS A 263 -26.57 -12.07 -10.70
C LYS A 263 -25.99 -12.56 -12.03
N ALA A 264 -24.87 -11.98 -12.46
CA ALA A 264 -24.20 -12.37 -13.70
C ALA A 264 -23.84 -13.85 -13.71
N ARG A 265 -23.46 -14.40 -12.54
CA ARG A 265 -23.15 -15.82 -12.35
C ARG A 265 -24.38 -16.71 -12.12
N GLY A 266 -25.56 -16.15 -11.87
CA GLY A 266 -26.78 -16.92 -11.60
C GLY A 266 -26.76 -17.71 -10.28
N ILE A 267 -26.03 -17.22 -9.27
CA ILE A 267 -25.82 -17.94 -7.98
C ILE A 267 -26.50 -17.28 -6.78
N VAL A 268 -27.33 -16.26 -7.00
CA VAL A 268 -28.12 -15.61 -5.94
C VAL A 268 -28.94 -16.67 -5.17
N GLY A 269 -28.82 -16.67 -3.84
CA GLY A 269 -29.50 -17.65 -2.98
C GLY A 269 -28.81 -19.02 -2.86
N LEU A 270 -27.70 -19.25 -3.58
CA LEU A 270 -26.87 -20.45 -3.38
C LEU A 270 -26.48 -20.56 -1.91
N THR A 271 -26.65 -21.74 -1.32
CA THR A 271 -26.34 -21.95 0.09
C THR A 271 -25.31 -23.04 0.29
N VAL A 272 -24.24 -22.73 1.03
CA VAL A 272 -23.13 -23.63 1.36
C VAL A 272 -23.05 -23.93 2.85
N ASP A 273 -22.25 -24.95 3.21
CA ASP A 273 -21.94 -25.23 4.61
C ASP A 273 -21.09 -24.10 5.22
N ALA A 274 -21.44 -23.71 6.44
CA ALA A 274 -20.73 -22.71 7.23
C ALA A 274 -20.72 -23.13 8.72
N SER A 275 -20.66 -24.43 8.97
CA SER A 275 -20.86 -25.03 10.29
C SER A 275 -19.58 -25.19 11.11
N SER A 276 -18.41 -25.05 10.47
CA SER A 276 -17.12 -25.17 11.14
C SER A 276 -16.91 -23.98 12.10
N PRO A 277 -16.44 -24.25 13.34
CA PRO A 277 -16.31 -23.20 14.34
C PRO A 277 -15.15 -22.26 14.02
N VAL A 278 -15.36 -20.97 14.32
CA VAL A 278 -14.26 -19.99 14.37
C VAL A 278 -13.49 -20.22 15.69
N PRO A 279 -12.13 -20.26 15.67
CA PRO A 279 -11.34 -20.37 16.89
C PRO A 279 -11.73 -19.29 17.91
N GLU A 280 -11.90 -19.67 19.18
CA GLU A 280 -12.50 -18.77 20.20
C GLU A 280 -11.75 -17.44 20.35
N ARG A 281 -10.41 -17.47 20.26
CA ARG A 281 -9.58 -16.26 20.26
C ARG A 281 -9.94 -15.29 19.14
N LEU A 282 -10.12 -15.80 17.92
CA LEU A 282 -10.49 -14.99 16.75
C LEU A 282 -11.96 -14.59 16.81
N ALA A 283 -12.82 -15.45 17.36
CA ALA A 283 -14.25 -15.18 17.48
C ALA A 283 -14.56 -13.97 18.39
N LYS A 284 -13.73 -13.71 19.40
CA LYS A 284 -13.85 -12.53 20.26
C LYS A 284 -13.83 -11.20 19.51
N LEU A 285 -13.15 -11.12 18.35
CA LEU A 285 -13.07 -9.87 17.57
C LEU A 285 -14.43 -9.34 17.12
N TYR A 286 -15.43 -10.21 16.94
CA TYR A 286 -16.82 -9.80 16.66
C TYR A 286 -17.78 -10.10 17.82
N LYS A 287 -17.56 -11.16 18.61
CA LYS A 287 -18.42 -11.50 19.74
C LYS A 287 -18.38 -10.49 20.88
N ASP A 288 -17.21 -9.92 21.18
CA ASP A 288 -17.08 -8.91 22.24
C ASP A 288 -17.76 -7.59 21.85
N LEU A 289 -18.10 -7.42 20.57
CA LEU A 289 -18.91 -6.30 20.05
C LEU A 289 -20.42 -6.60 20.07
N GLY A 290 -20.82 -7.80 20.49
CA GLY A 290 -22.22 -8.22 20.58
C GLY A 290 -22.76 -8.96 19.35
N TYR A 291 -21.93 -9.26 18.35
CA TYR A 291 -22.34 -10.03 17.18
C TYR A 291 -22.18 -11.53 17.42
N THR A 292 -22.97 -12.32 16.70
CA THR A 292 -22.90 -13.78 16.66
C THR A 292 -22.46 -14.26 15.28
N ASP A 293 -22.23 -15.57 15.12
CA ASP A 293 -21.91 -16.15 13.82
C ASP A 293 -23.00 -15.91 12.76
N ASP A 294 -24.26 -15.76 13.18
CA ASP A 294 -25.40 -15.49 12.31
C ASP A 294 -25.48 -14.01 11.87
N ASP A 295 -24.68 -13.13 12.49
CA ASP A 295 -24.61 -11.71 12.15
C ASP A 295 -23.51 -11.40 11.13
N ILE A 296 -22.85 -12.43 10.59
CA ILE A 296 -21.68 -12.26 9.71
C ILE A 296 -22.04 -12.39 8.24
N ILE A 297 -21.50 -11.48 7.44
CA ILE A 297 -21.49 -11.53 5.99
C ILE A 297 -20.02 -11.52 5.54
N TYR A 298 -19.61 -12.46 4.69
CA TYR A 298 -18.23 -12.53 4.19
C TYR A 298 -18.18 -12.45 2.67
N LYS A 299 -17.08 -11.93 2.13
CA LYS A 299 -16.79 -11.87 0.70
C LYS A 299 -15.99 -13.11 0.26
N ALA A 300 -16.42 -13.75 -0.82
CA ALA A 300 -15.96 -15.07 -1.24
C ALA A 300 -15.32 -15.11 -2.65
N ASP A 301 -14.75 -13.99 -3.12
CA ASP A 301 -13.97 -13.93 -4.37
C ASP A 301 -12.55 -13.40 -4.09
N THR A 302 -11.81 -14.18 -3.30
CA THR A 302 -10.45 -13.87 -2.82
C THR A 302 -9.44 -14.01 -3.95
N SER A 303 -8.58 -13.01 -4.10
CA SER A 303 -7.58 -12.95 -5.16
C SER A 303 -6.21 -13.49 -4.70
N SER A 304 -5.30 -13.75 -5.64
CA SER A 304 -3.99 -14.35 -5.35
C SER A 304 -3.07 -13.43 -4.56
N ASP A 305 -3.26 -12.12 -4.70
CA ASP A 305 -2.55 -11.07 -3.97
C ASP A 305 -2.80 -11.14 -2.47
N GLU A 306 -4.05 -11.34 -2.07
CA GLU A 306 -4.42 -11.51 -0.67
C GLU A 306 -3.69 -12.69 -0.03
N ILE A 307 -3.79 -13.88 -0.65
CA ILE A 307 -3.08 -15.07 -0.17
C ILE A 307 -1.56 -14.84 -0.11
N THR A 308 -1.00 -14.18 -1.13
CA THR A 308 0.44 -13.87 -1.19
C THR A 308 0.88 -13.01 -0.02
N LEU A 309 0.15 -11.93 0.26
CA LEU A 309 0.48 -10.97 1.31
C LEU A 309 0.26 -11.56 2.72
N GLU A 310 -0.80 -12.33 2.90
CA GLU A 310 -1.06 -13.09 4.13
C GLU A 310 0.06 -14.08 4.43
N PHE A 311 0.58 -14.78 3.41
CA PHE A 311 1.72 -15.68 3.58
C PHE A 311 3.00 -14.94 3.98
N VAL A 312 3.22 -13.72 3.47
CA VAL A 312 4.34 -12.88 3.93
C VAL A 312 4.22 -12.57 5.41
N MET A 313 3.04 -12.11 5.84
CA MET A 313 2.77 -11.81 7.25
C MET A 313 2.96 -13.04 8.14
N MET A 314 2.37 -14.19 7.77
CA MET A 314 2.48 -15.44 8.55
C MET A 314 3.93 -15.95 8.63
N TRP A 315 4.68 -15.86 7.54
CA TRP A 315 6.10 -16.23 7.50
C TRP A 315 6.95 -15.31 8.38
N LEU A 316 6.74 -13.99 8.31
CA LEU A 316 7.42 -13.01 9.16
C LEU A 316 7.09 -13.23 10.65
N TRP A 317 5.82 -13.48 10.98
CA TRP A 317 5.39 -13.81 12.34
C TRP A 317 6.19 -15.00 12.89
N CYS A 318 6.21 -16.10 12.14
CA CYS A 318 6.95 -17.31 12.49
C CYS A 318 8.48 -17.11 12.62
N ARG A 319 9.05 -16.08 11.99
CA ARG A 319 10.49 -15.76 12.06
C ARG A 319 10.84 -14.80 13.18
N LEU A 320 9.96 -13.85 13.48
CA LEU A 320 10.29 -12.69 14.33
C LEU A 320 9.49 -12.63 15.64
N MET A 321 8.32 -13.26 15.66
CA MET A 321 7.36 -13.20 16.79
C MET A 321 6.90 -14.57 17.29
N ARG A 322 7.46 -15.67 16.79
CA ARG A 322 7.09 -17.05 17.16
C ARG A 322 6.89 -17.27 18.65
N ASP A 323 7.85 -16.83 19.45
CA ASP A 323 7.85 -17.04 20.91
C ASP A 323 7.14 -15.92 21.68
N ALA A 324 6.70 -14.86 20.99
CA ALA A 324 6.03 -13.72 21.61
C ALA A 324 4.59 -14.07 22.04
N ASP A 325 3.92 -14.97 21.30
CA ASP A 325 2.57 -15.44 21.59
C ASP A 325 2.38 -16.87 21.04
N PRO A 326 2.61 -17.92 21.87
CA PRO A 326 2.53 -19.31 21.41
C PRO A 326 1.16 -19.74 20.88
N GLU A 327 0.07 -19.23 21.47
CA GLU A 327 -1.28 -19.58 21.03
C GLU A 327 -1.57 -18.99 19.64
N LEU A 328 -1.24 -17.71 19.42
CA LEU A 328 -1.40 -17.08 18.10
C LEU A 328 -0.47 -17.73 17.07
N THR A 329 0.75 -18.07 17.45
CA THR A 329 1.68 -18.83 16.59
C THR A 329 1.09 -20.17 16.16
N SER A 330 0.39 -20.89 17.04
CA SER A 330 -0.31 -22.12 16.65
C SER A 330 -1.39 -21.85 15.60
N LEU A 331 -2.19 -20.79 15.76
CA LEU A 331 -3.21 -20.40 14.79
C LEU A 331 -2.60 -19.98 13.44
N VAL A 332 -1.51 -19.21 13.44
CA VAL A 332 -0.77 -18.83 12.22
C VAL A 332 -0.31 -20.07 11.44
N ILE A 333 0.32 -21.03 12.14
CA ILE A 333 0.82 -22.25 11.51
C ILE A 333 -0.33 -23.11 10.98
N GLU A 334 -1.40 -23.28 11.75
CA GLU A 334 -2.57 -24.06 11.34
C GLU A 334 -3.25 -23.45 10.12
N SER A 335 -3.41 -22.13 10.11
CA SER A 335 -3.99 -21.40 8.99
C SER A 335 -3.18 -21.59 7.71
N ALA A 336 -1.86 -21.39 7.78
CA ALA A 336 -0.97 -21.59 6.64
C ALA A 336 -1.02 -23.04 6.11
N LYS A 337 -1.08 -24.03 7.01
CA LYS A 337 -1.26 -25.46 6.64
C LYS A 337 -2.57 -25.68 5.89
N ASN A 338 -3.67 -25.12 6.41
CA ASN A 338 -5.01 -25.28 5.82
C ASN A 338 -5.08 -24.66 4.42
N ILE A 339 -4.52 -23.47 4.23
CA ILE A 339 -4.50 -22.79 2.92
C ILE A 339 -3.69 -23.59 1.90
N VAL A 340 -2.44 -23.99 2.23
CA VAL A 340 -1.63 -24.78 1.28
C VAL A 340 -2.32 -26.11 0.94
N ASN A 341 -2.89 -26.80 1.93
CA ASN A 341 -3.61 -28.04 1.68
C ASN A 341 -4.84 -27.81 0.80
N HIS A 342 -5.65 -26.78 1.07
CA HIS A 342 -6.78 -26.40 0.23
C HIS A 342 -6.36 -26.21 -1.22
N ILE A 343 -5.31 -25.43 -1.45
CA ILE A 343 -4.80 -25.15 -2.80
C ILE A 343 -4.37 -26.44 -3.50
N ILE A 344 -3.61 -27.32 -2.82
CA ILE A 344 -3.15 -28.58 -3.42
C ILE A 344 -4.32 -29.54 -3.67
N ASP A 345 -5.23 -29.70 -2.70
CA ASP A 345 -6.39 -30.59 -2.78
C ASP A 345 -7.35 -30.18 -3.89
N ASN A 346 -7.43 -28.87 -4.18
CA ASN A 346 -8.23 -28.32 -5.25
C ASN A 346 -7.48 -28.17 -6.58
N ARG A 347 -6.37 -28.89 -6.78
CA ARG A 347 -5.56 -28.84 -8.02
C ARG A 347 -4.98 -27.45 -8.30
N PHE A 348 -4.29 -26.90 -7.31
CA PHE A 348 -3.54 -25.64 -7.39
C PHE A 348 -4.42 -24.41 -7.71
N ARG A 349 -5.56 -24.29 -7.02
CA ARG A 349 -6.44 -23.11 -7.09
C ARG A 349 -7.14 -22.88 -5.75
N LEU A 350 -7.47 -21.64 -5.46
CA LEU A 350 -8.40 -21.30 -4.38
C LEU A 350 -9.82 -21.47 -4.91
N THR A 351 -10.60 -22.34 -4.27
CA THR A 351 -11.93 -22.71 -4.75
C THR A 351 -13.01 -22.08 -3.90
N GLU A 352 -13.92 -21.34 -4.53
CA GLU A 352 -15.03 -20.67 -3.84
C GLU A 352 -16.25 -21.60 -3.63
N ALA A 353 -17.33 -21.05 -3.09
CA ALA A 353 -18.58 -21.72 -2.73
C ALA A 353 -19.18 -22.64 -3.80
N THR A 354 -19.02 -22.34 -5.09
CA THR A 354 -19.58 -23.13 -6.20
C THR A 354 -18.72 -24.33 -6.59
N GLY A 355 -17.48 -24.43 -6.08
CA GLY A 355 -16.50 -25.42 -6.54
C GLY A 355 -15.62 -24.95 -7.71
N GLU A 356 -15.89 -23.76 -8.23
CA GLU A 356 -15.05 -23.09 -9.23
C GLU A 356 -13.86 -22.36 -8.60
N SER A 357 -12.83 -22.11 -9.40
CA SER A 357 -11.72 -21.24 -8.98
C SER A 357 -12.23 -19.82 -8.76
N THR A 358 -11.69 -19.15 -7.75
CA THR A 358 -11.71 -17.67 -7.70
C THR A 358 -11.06 -17.08 -8.94
N THR A 359 -11.32 -15.80 -9.18
CA THR A 359 -10.94 -15.11 -10.42
C THR A 359 -9.42 -15.18 -10.68
N TRP A 360 -8.60 -14.84 -9.69
CA TRP A 360 -7.15 -14.67 -9.87
C TRP A 360 -6.27 -15.70 -9.18
N ALA A 361 -6.82 -16.49 -8.24
CA ALA A 361 -6.04 -17.46 -7.47
C ALA A 361 -5.92 -18.81 -8.20
N ARG A 362 -5.27 -18.77 -9.36
CA ARG A 362 -5.14 -19.89 -10.33
C ARG A 362 -3.67 -20.21 -10.56
N TRP A 363 -3.23 -21.39 -10.11
CA TRP A 363 -1.83 -21.77 -10.17
C TRP A 363 -1.56 -23.13 -10.82
N TYR A 364 -2.47 -23.59 -11.67
CA TYR A 364 -2.42 -24.91 -12.30
C TYR A 364 -1.93 -24.86 -13.76
N PRO A 365 -1.26 -25.93 -14.24
CA PRO A 365 -0.62 -25.93 -15.56
C PRO A 365 -1.57 -25.68 -16.73
N GLU A 366 -2.81 -26.15 -16.64
CA GLU A 366 -3.81 -25.98 -17.69
C GLU A 366 -4.21 -24.51 -17.88
N TYR A 367 -4.14 -23.68 -16.82
CA TYR A 367 -4.35 -22.24 -16.93
C TYR A 367 -3.18 -21.57 -17.67
N PHE A 368 -1.94 -21.98 -17.36
CA PHE A 368 -0.71 -21.38 -17.87
C PHE A 368 -0.48 -21.52 -19.38
N VAL A 369 -1.34 -22.26 -20.07
CA VAL A 369 -1.34 -22.41 -21.53
C VAL A 369 -2.54 -21.78 -22.22
N THR A 370 -3.43 -21.13 -21.46
CA THR A 370 -4.52 -20.30 -21.99
C THR A 370 -4.01 -18.92 -22.38
N GLU A 371 -4.81 -18.17 -23.12
CA GLU A 371 -4.49 -16.78 -23.49
C GLU A 371 -4.32 -15.91 -22.24
N ASP A 372 -5.28 -15.94 -21.32
CA ASP A 372 -5.23 -15.19 -20.05
C ASP A 372 -4.07 -15.64 -19.15
N GLY A 373 -3.87 -16.96 -19.03
CA GLY A 373 -2.90 -17.49 -18.06
C GLY A 373 -1.45 -17.54 -18.56
N TRP A 374 -1.17 -17.24 -19.83
CA TRP A 374 0.17 -17.38 -20.39
C TRP A 374 1.18 -16.45 -19.73
N ASP A 375 0.83 -15.18 -19.53
CA ASP A 375 1.71 -14.20 -18.87
C ASP A 375 1.70 -14.39 -17.35
N ASP A 376 0.52 -14.54 -16.76
CA ASP A 376 0.31 -14.86 -15.33
C ASP A 376 1.17 -16.03 -14.84
N ALA A 377 1.40 -17.03 -15.68
CA ALA A 377 2.21 -18.21 -15.36
C ALA A 377 3.59 -17.85 -14.78
N CYS A 378 4.17 -16.72 -15.16
CA CYS A 378 5.47 -16.27 -14.66
C CYS A 378 5.43 -15.91 -13.17
N LEU A 379 4.39 -15.21 -12.72
CA LEU A 379 4.18 -14.81 -11.34
C LEU A 379 3.52 -15.92 -10.53
N ASN A 380 2.48 -16.54 -11.08
CA ASN A 380 1.67 -17.55 -10.40
C ASN A 380 2.51 -18.81 -10.08
N SER A 381 3.43 -19.21 -10.95
CA SER A 381 4.33 -20.33 -10.62
C SER A 381 5.26 -19.99 -9.45
N ALA A 382 5.72 -18.74 -9.35
CA ALA A 382 6.56 -18.26 -8.25
C ALA A 382 5.77 -18.20 -6.93
N GLN A 383 4.52 -17.74 -6.95
CA GLN A 383 3.64 -17.76 -5.78
C GLN A 383 3.48 -19.19 -5.21
N MET A 384 3.22 -20.19 -6.04
CA MET A 384 3.09 -21.58 -5.55
C MET A 384 4.37 -22.12 -4.93
N LEU A 385 5.51 -21.88 -5.58
CA LEU A 385 6.81 -22.28 -5.02
C LEU A 385 7.10 -21.52 -3.72
N MET A 386 6.67 -20.26 -3.62
CA MET A 386 6.78 -19.44 -2.42
C MET A 386 5.99 -20.05 -1.27
N TYR A 387 4.72 -20.40 -1.48
CA TYR A 387 3.87 -21.00 -0.44
C TYR A 387 4.47 -22.30 0.10
N LEU A 388 4.97 -23.16 -0.78
CA LEU A 388 5.61 -24.42 -0.40
C LEU A 388 6.90 -24.20 0.40
N ASN A 389 7.75 -23.26 -0.02
CA ASN A 389 8.96 -22.94 0.72
C ASN A 389 8.64 -22.32 2.09
N ALA A 390 7.70 -21.36 2.13
CA ALA A 390 7.29 -20.67 3.35
C ALA A 390 6.76 -21.67 4.38
N ILE A 391 5.80 -22.53 4.00
CA ILE A 391 5.19 -23.48 4.94
C ILE A 391 6.21 -24.49 5.47
N MET A 392 7.14 -24.96 4.62
CA MET A 392 8.20 -25.87 5.05
C MET A 392 9.17 -25.20 6.04
N GLU A 393 9.50 -23.93 5.86
CA GLU A 393 10.31 -23.19 6.84
C GLU A 393 9.55 -22.92 8.14
N MET A 394 8.28 -22.49 8.04
CA MET A 394 7.45 -22.16 9.20
C MET A 394 7.23 -23.35 10.14
N THR A 395 7.11 -24.54 9.58
CA THR A 395 6.77 -25.78 10.32
C THR A 395 7.97 -26.68 10.58
N GLY A 396 9.00 -26.63 9.73
CA GLY A 396 10.06 -27.63 9.69
C GLY A 396 9.64 -28.97 9.06
N GLU A 397 8.39 -29.10 8.62
CA GLU A 397 7.85 -30.30 7.98
C GLU A 397 8.02 -30.20 6.45
N THR A 398 8.42 -31.29 5.79
CA THR A 398 8.63 -31.32 4.33
C THR A 398 7.59 -32.18 3.63
N GLY A 399 7.47 -33.46 4.03
CA GLY A 399 6.35 -34.37 3.73
C GLY A 399 5.69 -34.20 2.34
N ARG A 400 4.39 -33.89 2.35
CA ARG A 400 3.57 -33.66 1.14
C ARG A 400 4.05 -32.46 0.33
N TRP A 401 4.51 -31.40 0.99
CA TRP A 401 4.87 -30.13 0.34
C TRP A 401 6.15 -30.24 -0.47
N GLN A 402 7.17 -30.94 0.03
CA GLN A 402 8.38 -31.21 -0.74
C GLN A 402 8.06 -32.06 -1.97
N LYS A 403 7.26 -33.12 -1.84
CA LYS A 403 6.81 -33.93 -2.99
C LYS A 403 6.05 -33.09 -4.03
N THR A 404 5.23 -32.16 -3.54
CA THR A 404 4.49 -31.23 -4.40
C THR A 404 5.45 -30.27 -5.11
N LYS A 405 6.41 -29.69 -4.39
CA LYS A 405 7.47 -28.85 -4.96
C LYS A 405 8.25 -29.60 -6.03
N ASP A 406 8.71 -30.82 -5.75
CA ASP A 406 9.47 -31.65 -6.69
C ASP A 406 8.68 -31.93 -7.97
N TYR A 407 7.38 -32.22 -7.85
CA TYR A 407 6.47 -32.36 -8.99
C TYR A 407 6.39 -31.06 -9.81
N LEU A 408 6.10 -29.92 -9.18
CA LEU A 408 6.00 -28.62 -9.87
C LEU A 408 7.32 -28.23 -10.57
N LEU A 409 8.46 -28.51 -9.93
CA LEU A 409 9.78 -28.32 -10.54
C LEU A 409 9.97 -29.23 -11.76
N SER A 410 9.55 -30.49 -11.68
CA SER A 410 9.67 -31.45 -12.80
C SER A 410 8.87 -31.06 -14.04
N ILE A 411 7.78 -30.30 -13.86
CA ILE A 411 6.96 -29.76 -14.95
C ILE A 411 7.33 -28.32 -15.32
N GLY A 412 8.42 -27.79 -14.76
CA GLY A 412 9.07 -26.56 -15.22
C GLY A 412 8.64 -25.27 -14.54
N TYR A 413 7.99 -25.31 -13.36
CA TYR A 413 7.49 -24.09 -12.69
C TYR A 413 8.58 -23.04 -12.45
N ALA A 414 9.78 -23.46 -12.01
CA ALA A 414 10.90 -22.56 -11.78
C ALA A 414 11.42 -21.87 -13.05
N ALA A 415 11.19 -22.45 -14.23
CA ALA A 415 11.64 -21.91 -15.50
C ALA A 415 10.67 -20.88 -16.11
N LEU A 416 9.49 -20.68 -15.51
CA LEU A 416 8.49 -19.72 -15.99
C LEU A 416 8.86 -18.29 -15.57
N GLY A 417 9.24 -18.05 -14.31
CA GLY A 417 9.56 -16.72 -13.79
C GLY A 417 10.55 -15.91 -14.66
N PRO A 418 11.69 -16.48 -15.10
CA PRO A 418 12.64 -15.77 -15.96
C PRO A 418 12.11 -15.37 -17.35
N LYS A 419 10.92 -15.84 -17.76
CA LYS A 419 10.27 -15.51 -19.03
C LYS A 419 9.34 -14.31 -18.95
N HIS A 420 9.13 -13.73 -17.77
CA HIS A 420 8.18 -12.63 -17.54
C HIS A 420 8.33 -11.52 -18.58
N PHE A 421 9.52 -10.95 -18.73
CA PHE A 421 9.73 -9.86 -19.68
C PHE A 421 9.39 -10.25 -21.13
N ASP A 422 9.78 -11.45 -21.57
CA ASP A 422 9.53 -11.93 -22.92
C ASP A 422 8.03 -12.20 -23.17
N ARG A 423 7.34 -12.79 -22.18
CA ARG A 423 5.90 -13.12 -22.29
C ARG A 423 5.03 -11.87 -22.23
N HIS A 424 5.31 -10.97 -21.29
CA HIS A 424 4.58 -9.72 -21.19
C HIS A 424 4.75 -8.88 -22.46
N THR A 425 5.97 -8.80 -23.00
CA THR A 425 6.23 -8.14 -24.30
C THR A 425 5.40 -8.78 -25.42
N ALA A 426 5.34 -10.10 -25.50
CA ALA A 426 4.55 -10.79 -26.52
C ALA A 426 3.03 -10.54 -26.38
N VAL A 427 2.51 -10.44 -25.15
CA VAL A 427 1.11 -10.08 -24.89
C VAL A 427 0.83 -8.65 -25.29
N CYS A 428 1.72 -7.71 -24.93
CA CYS A 428 1.63 -6.32 -25.34
C CYS A 428 1.64 -6.17 -26.87
N ASP A 429 2.55 -6.84 -27.56
CA ASP A 429 2.64 -6.84 -29.03
C ASP A 429 1.37 -7.42 -29.67
N ALA A 430 0.78 -8.47 -29.08
CA ALA A 430 -0.46 -9.08 -29.56
C ALA A 430 -1.68 -8.18 -29.34
N GLY A 431 -1.71 -7.45 -28.22
CA GLY A 431 -2.75 -6.47 -27.88
C GLY A 431 -2.60 -5.12 -28.59
N ASP A 432 -1.47 -4.91 -29.30
CA ASP A 432 -1.07 -3.59 -29.79
C ASP A 432 -1.06 -2.58 -28.62
N GLU A 433 -0.27 -2.84 -27.58
CA GLU A 433 -0.12 -2.01 -26.38
C GLU A 433 1.37 -1.76 -26.09
N ASP A 434 1.72 -0.62 -25.50
CA ASP A 434 3.09 -0.40 -25.00
C ASP A 434 3.30 -1.21 -23.70
N PHE A 435 4.49 -1.79 -23.50
CA PHE A 435 4.81 -2.53 -22.28
C PHE A 435 4.46 -1.73 -21.03
N ILE A 436 4.77 -0.42 -21.00
CA ILE A 436 4.49 0.41 -19.82
C ILE A 436 3.00 0.66 -19.65
N GLU A 437 2.23 0.72 -20.74
CA GLU A 437 0.77 0.91 -20.69
C GLU A 437 0.05 -0.31 -20.10
N ASN A 438 0.59 -1.51 -20.30
CA ASN A 438 -0.01 -2.77 -19.85
C ASN A 438 0.46 -3.20 -18.43
N ILE A 439 1.30 -2.42 -17.75
CA ILE A 439 1.76 -2.76 -16.39
C ILE A 439 0.57 -2.84 -15.42
N MET A 440 0.38 -4.03 -14.83
CA MET A 440 -0.45 -4.21 -13.66
C MET A 440 0.35 -3.88 -12.39
N TYR A 441 0.21 -2.65 -11.87
CA TYR A 441 0.95 -2.19 -10.68
C TYR A 441 0.68 -3.03 -9.42
N GLY A 442 -0.45 -3.74 -9.35
CA GLY A 442 -0.71 -4.75 -8.32
C GLY A 442 0.37 -5.82 -8.28
N ASP A 443 0.77 -6.32 -9.45
CA ASP A 443 1.71 -7.44 -9.56
C ASP A 443 3.11 -7.08 -9.08
N HIS A 444 3.48 -5.79 -9.02
CA HIS A 444 4.75 -5.37 -8.43
C HIS A 444 4.88 -5.80 -6.96
N MET A 445 3.81 -5.68 -6.18
CA MET A 445 3.80 -6.13 -4.78
C MET A 445 3.80 -7.66 -4.68
N LEU A 446 3.06 -8.36 -5.54
CA LEU A 446 2.99 -9.83 -5.55
C LEU A 446 4.34 -10.43 -5.95
N ALA A 447 4.95 -9.93 -7.02
CA ALA A 447 6.27 -10.36 -7.48
C ALA A 447 7.31 -10.11 -6.39
N THR A 448 7.28 -8.92 -5.77
CA THR A 448 8.15 -8.59 -4.64
C THR A 448 7.97 -9.59 -3.50
N ALA A 449 6.74 -9.83 -3.05
CA ALA A 449 6.43 -10.76 -1.97
C ALA A 449 6.85 -12.20 -2.28
N ALA A 450 6.53 -12.69 -3.48
CA ALA A 450 6.84 -14.05 -3.92
C ALA A 450 8.35 -14.28 -3.99
N PHE A 451 9.08 -13.42 -4.70
CA PHE A 451 10.53 -13.57 -4.88
C PHE A 451 11.33 -13.24 -3.62
N TYR A 452 10.85 -12.33 -2.77
CA TYR A 452 11.46 -12.08 -1.48
C TYR A 452 11.53 -13.35 -0.65
N ILE A 453 10.41 -14.06 -0.45
CA ILE A 453 10.42 -15.30 0.33
C ILE A 453 11.17 -16.40 -0.41
N LEU A 454 10.92 -16.61 -1.71
CA LEU A 454 11.63 -17.64 -2.48
C LEU A 454 13.15 -17.53 -2.34
N CYS A 455 13.71 -16.34 -2.57
CA CYS A 455 15.15 -16.12 -2.50
C CYS A 455 15.71 -16.20 -1.07
N ARG A 456 14.89 -15.93 -0.05
CA ARG A 456 15.29 -16.00 1.37
C ARG A 456 15.22 -17.41 1.95
N THR A 457 14.45 -18.29 1.32
CA THR A 457 14.16 -19.64 1.81
C THR A 457 14.84 -20.75 0.99
N GLU A 458 15.13 -20.50 -0.28
CA GLU A 458 15.75 -21.48 -1.16
C GLU A 458 17.22 -21.75 -0.78
N LYS A 459 17.59 -23.04 -0.79
CA LYS A 459 18.92 -23.53 -0.40
C LYS A 459 19.69 -24.11 -1.59
N ASP A 460 19.00 -24.52 -2.65
CA ASP A 460 19.66 -24.93 -3.88
C ASP A 460 20.14 -23.70 -4.66
N GLU A 461 21.46 -23.59 -4.85
CA GLU A 461 22.08 -22.42 -5.50
C GLU A 461 21.65 -22.22 -6.96
N ASN A 462 21.30 -23.30 -7.69
CA ASN A 462 20.84 -23.18 -9.08
C ASN A 462 19.41 -22.65 -9.13
N LEU A 463 18.53 -23.13 -8.25
CA LEU A 463 17.17 -22.61 -8.11
C LEU A 463 17.20 -21.17 -7.61
N LEU A 464 18.03 -20.86 -6.61
CA LEU A 464 18.20 -19.50 -6.09
C LEU A 464 18.68 -18.54 -7.18
N SER A 465 19.65 -18.94 -7.99
CA SER A 465 20.10 -18.17 -9.15
C SER A 465 18.97 -17.94 -10.16
N THR A 466 18.15 -18.95 -10.41
CA THR A 466 16.98 -18.88 -11.29
C THR A 466 15.93 -17.89 -10.75
N TYR A 467 15.62 -17.94 -9.45
CA TYR A 467 14.65 -17.04 -8.82
C TYR A 467 15.15 -15.60 -8.78
N ARG A 468 16.44 -15.36 -8.53
CA ARG A 468 17.03 -14.02 -8.61
C ARG A 468 17.00 -13.47 -10.02
N LYS A 469 17.26 -14.29 -11.03
CA LYS A 469 17.09 -13.92 -12.45
C LYS A 469 15.63 -13.62 -12.78
N ALA A 470 14.68 -14.39 -12.25
CA ALA A 470 13.27 -14.10 -12.42
C ALA A 470 12.89 -12.75 -11.78
N PHE A 471 13.32 -12.51 -10.53
CA PHE A 471 13.05 -11.26 -9.83
C PHE A 471 13.66 -10.05 -10.55
N SER A 472 14.86 -10.19 -11.14
CA SER A 472 15.49 -9.10 -11.89
C SER A 472 14.72 -8.71 -13.15
N THR A 473 13.92 -9.60 -13.75
CA THR A 473 13.06 -9.22 -14.89
C THR A 473 11.97 -8.21 -14.52
N TRP A 474 11.50 -8.22 -13.27
CA TRP A 474 10.52 -7.26 -12.75
C TRP A 474 11.15 -5.90 -12.42
N ARG A 475 12.49 -5.83 -12.29
CA ARG A 475 13.16 -4.58 -11.93
C ARG A 475 13.05 -3.51 -13.00
N PHE A 476 12.85 -3.89 -14.26
CA PHE A 476 12.62 -2.93 -15.32
C PHE A 476 11.41 -2.00 -15.03
N SER A 477 10.31 -2.55 -14.52
CA SER A 477 9.13 -1.76 -14.14
C SER A 477 9.23 -1.19 -12.73
N ILE A 478 9.58 -2.03 -11.74
CA ILE A 478 9.59 -1.66 -10.31
C ILE A 478 10.63 -0.57 -10.00
N ALA A 479 11.84 -0.65 -10.55
CA ALA A 479 12.93 0.26 -10.17
C ALA A 479 12.67 1.73 -10.56
N ARG A 480 11.69 1.98 -11.43
CA ARG A 480 11.28 3.32 -11.85
C ARG A 480 10.52 4.07 -10.76
N GLU A 481 10.01 3.36 -9.75
CA GLU A 481 9.14 3.92 -8.73
C GLU A 481 9.89 4.52 -7.53
N PHE A 482 11.14 4.09 -7.31
CA PHE A 482 11.95 4.40 -6.12
C PHE A 482 11.16 4.18 -4.81
N ASN A 483 10.47 3.03 -4.75
CA ASN A 483 9.57 2.69 -3.67
C ASN A 483 10.24 1.65 -2.75
N PRO A 484 10.62 2.02 -1.50
CA PRO A 484 11.32 1.14 -0.59
C PRO A 484 10.51 -0.10 -0.16
N THR A 485 9.18 -0.11 -0.33
CA THR A 485 8.38 -1.33 -0.11
C THR A 485 8.72 -2.44 -1.10
N TYR A 486 9.29 -2.10 -2.26
CA TYR A 486 9.76 -3.04 -3.28
C TYR A 486 11.29 -3.17 -3.29
N ASP A 487 11.98 -2.04 -3.17
CA ASP A 487 13.43 -1.98 -3.29
C ASP A 487 14.14 -2.69 -2.13
N PHE A 488 13.64 -2.59 -0.88
CA PHE A 488 14.27 -3.24 0.27
C PHE A 488 14.12 -4.78 0.26
N PRO A 489 12.95 -5.37 -0.04
CA PRO A 489 12.86 -6.81 -0.23
C PRO A 489 13.75 -7.31 -1.38
N TYR A 490 13.88 -6.55 -2.47
CA TYR A 490 14.80 -6.87 -3.57
C TYR A 490 16.25 -6.90 -3.09
N LEU A 491 16.72 -5.88 -2.37
CA LEU A 491 18.06 -5.84 -1.81
C LEU A 491 18.33 -6.99 -0.83
N ALA A 492 17.33 -7.35 -0.02
CA ALA A 492 17.42 -8.48 0.91
C ALA A 492 17.47 -9.85 0.19
N ALA A 493 16.81 -9.98 -0.97
CA ALA A 493 16.76 -11.20 -1.78
C ALA A 493 17.98 -11.36 -2.71
N CYS A 494 18.50 -10.24 -3.22
CA CYS A 494 19.57 -10.17 -4.22
C CYS A 494 20.80 -9.42 -3.64
N PRO A 495 21.52 -10.05 -2.69
CA PRO A 495 22.69 -9.41 -2.07
C PRO A 495 23.78 -9.19 -3.13
N GLY A 496 24.21 -7.94 -3.29
CA GLY A 496 25.22 -7.52 -4.28
C GLY A 496 24.70 -6.49 -5.28
N GLU A 497 23.38 -6.37 -5.41
CA GLU A 497 22.73 -5.29 -6.16
C GLU A 497 22.93 -3.93 -5.47
N GLU A 498 22.92 -2.86 -6.25
CA GLU A 498 22.99 -1.49 -5.75
C GLU A 498 21.69 -0.75 -6.02
N LEU A 499 21.25 0.05 -5.04
CA LEU A 499 20.08 0.90 -5.14
C LEU A 499 20.49 2.36 -5.02
N ASP A 500 19.73 3.23 -5.68
CA ASP A 500 19.85 4.68 -5.53
C ASP A 500 19.20 5.11 -4.20
N MET A 501 19.97 5.01 -3.12
CA MET A 501 19.49 5.33 -1.77
C MET A 501 19.14 6.80 -1.60
N GLU A 502 19.76 7.72 -2.37
CA GLU A 502 19.40 9.14 -2.32
C GLU A 502 17.99 9.37 -2.88
N ARG A 503 17.64 8.70 -3.98
CA ARG A 503 16.26 8.77 -4.52
C ARG A 503 15.25 8.04 -3.64
N ILE A 504 15.63 6.90 -3.06
CA ILE A 504 14.76 6.19 -2.10
C ILE A 504 14.54 7.04 -0.85
N ALA A 505 15.53 7.79 -0.36
CA ALA A 505 15.39 8.66 0.81
C ALA A 505 14.30 9.73 0.61
N VAL A 506 14.12 10.25 -0.61
CA VAL A 506 13.04 11.19 -0.95
C VAL A 506 11.66 10.62 -0.58
N TYR A 507 11.47 9.30 -0.68
CA TYR A 507 10.23 8.65 -0.24
C TYR A 507 9.92 8.93 1.23
N PHE A 508 10.92 8.80 2.11
CA PHE A 508 10.75 9.04 3.54
C PHE A 508 10.65 10.53 3.86
N GLU A 509 11.50 11.31 3.22
CA GLU A 509 11.70 12.73 3.48
C GLU A 509 10.53 13.60 3.02
N ARG A 510 9.91 13.21 1.90
CA ARG A 510 8.85 13.96 1.23
C ARG A 510 7.51 13.23 1.25
N SER A 511 7.33 12.30 2.20
CA SER A 511 6.00 11.76 2.54
C SER A 511 5.25 12.72 3.44
N ASN A 512 3.94 12.83 3.21
CA ASN A 512 3.08 13.64 4.08
C ASN A 512 2.96 13.03 5.48
N ILE A 513 2.54 13.86 6.42
CA ILE A 513 2.26 13.50 7.81
C ILE A 513 0.80 13.04 8.01
N SER A 514 0.06 12.84 6.93
CA SER A 514 -1.29 12.28 6.90
C SER A 514 -1.45 11.39 5.68
N ARG A 515 -2.27 10.36 5.82
CA ARG A 515 -2.72 9.44 4.76
C ARG A 515 -4.10 9.79 4.21
N LEU A 516 -4.64 10.96 4.53
CA LEU A 516 -5.76 11.52 3.78
C LEU A 516 -5.44 11.43 2.28
N ALA A 517 -6.29 10.74 1.52
CA ALA A 517 -6.15 10.55 0.07
C ALA A 517 -6.49 11.84 -0.70
N SER A 518 -5.87 12.95 -0.27
CA SER A 518 -6.02 14.27 -0.82
C SER A 518 -5.37 14.35 -2.21
N GLU A 519 -6.05 15.11 -3.05
CA GLU A 519 -5.64 15.33 -4.43
C GLU A 519 -4.39 16.21 -4.51
N VAL A 520 -3.67 16.05 -5.60
CA VAL A 520 -2.61 16.98 -6.02
C VAL A 520 -2.90 17.36 -7.46
N SER A 521 -2.95 18.67 -7.71
CA SER A 521 -3.12 19.17 -9.06
C SER A 521 -1.79 19.13 -9.81
N LEU A 522 -1.73 18.27 -10.83
CA LEU A 522 -0.67 18.33 -11.84
C LEU A 522 -1.08 19.19 -13.04
N VAL A 523 -2.33 19.67 -13.06
CA VAL A 523 -2.87 20.48 -14.16
C VAL A 523 -2.21 21.85 -14.16
N GLY A 524 -1.66 22.23 -15.32
CA GLY A 524 -1.00 23.52 -15.48
C GLY A 524 0.42 23.57 -14.90
N ARG A 525 0.95 22.46 -14.37
CA ARG A 525 2.39 22.34 -14.05
C ARG A 525 3.20 22.54 -15.34
N HIS A 526 4.05 23.56 -15.36
CA HIS A 526 4.90 23.91 -16.50
C HIS A 526 6.26 23.19 -16.47
N ASP A 527 6.66 22.68 -15.30
CA ASP A 527 7.93 22.00 -15.03
C ASP A 527 7.84 20.47 -15.12
N VAL A 528 6.64 19.90 -15.22
CA VAL A 528 6.41 18.45 -15.32
C VAL A 528 6.10 18.08 -16.77
N PRO A 529 7.02 17.39 -17.48
CA PRO A 529 6.71 16.82 -18.78
C PRO A 529 5.58 15.80 -18.65
N VAL A 530 4.69 15.77 -19.64
CA VAL A 530 3.54 14.85 -19.65
C VAL A 530 3.76 13.82 -20.75
N LYS A 531 3.84 12.54 -20.38
CA LYS A 531 3.81 11.42 -21.32
C LYS A 531 2.36 11.09 -21.64
N LYS A 532 2.06 10.89 -22.93
CA LYS A 532 0.72 10.56 -23.42
C LYS A 532 0.73 9.16 -24.01
N TYR A 533 -0.26 8.38 -23.64
CA TYR A 533 -0.44 6.99 -23.99
C TYR A 533 -1.71 6.78 -24.80
N ARG A 534 -1.95 5.55 -25.25
CA ARG A 534 -3.19 5.11 -25.91
C ARG A 534 -4.41 5.42 -25.04
N ALA A 535 -5.59 5.51 -25.67
CA ALA A 535 -6.87 5.89 -25.04
C ALA A 535 -6.88 7.25 -24.27
N GLY A 536 -5.83 8.07 -24.39
CA GLY A 536 -5.74 9.39 -23.75
C GLY A 536 -5.20 9.38 -22.33
N TYR A 537 -4.71 8.23 -21.83
CA TYR A 537 -4.03 8.15 -20.54
C TYR A 537 -2.77 9.03 -20.53
N LYS A 538 -2.47 9.62 -19.38
CA LYS A 538 -1.33 10.50 -19.19
C LYS A 538 -0.53 10.08 -17.96
N GLU A 539 0.78 10.26 -18.03
CA GLU A 539 1.68 10.12 -16.88
C GLU A 539 2.61 11.33 -16.76
N SER A 540 3.10 11.59 -15.56
CA SER A 540 4.25 12.46 -15.36
C SER A 540 5.48 11.80 -16.02
N GLY A 541 6.34 12.61 -16.63
CA GLY A 541 7.55 12.13 -17.31
C GLY A 541 8.59 11.53 -16.36
N TYR A 542 8.43 11.74 -15.05
CA TYR A 542 9.26 11.19 -13.98
C TYR A 542 8.44 11.08 -12.68
N VAL A 543 8.96 10.31 -11.73
CA VAL A 543 8.39 10.18 -10.39
C VAL A 543 8.58 11.47 -9.61
N LEU A 544 7.47 12.13 -9.27
CA LEU A 544 7.47 13.29 -8.37
C LEU A 544 7.66 12.85 -6.90
N PRO A 545 8.19 13.73 -6.04
CA PRO A 545 8.19 13.50 -4.60
C PRO A 545 6.78 13.13 -4.07
N PRO A 546 6.65 12.26 -3.05
CA PRO A 546 5.33 11.78 -2.60
C PRO A 546 4.34 12.89 -2.23
N ASP A 547 4.80 13.99 -1.66
CA ASP A 547 4.00 15.17 -1.31
C ASP A 547 3.50 15.97 -2.54
N GLU A 548 4.12 15.81 -3.71
CA GLU A 548 3.74 16.44 -4.99
C GLU A 548 3.06 15.50 -5.99
N ARG A 549 2.65 14.30 -5.55
CA ARG A 549 1.83 13.40 -6.36
C ARG A 549 0.64 12.88 -5.56
N PHE A 550 -0.31 12.29 -6.26
CA PHE A 550 -1.42 11.60 -5.61
C PHE A 550 -0.86 10.52 -4.67
N ILE A 551 -1.32 10.55 -3.43
CA ILE A 551 -1.01 9.49 -2.48
C ILE A 551 -1.94 8.34 -2.79
N SER A 552 -1.35 7.21 -3.16
CA SER A 552 -2.07 5.98 -3.38
C SER A 552 -1.57 4.88 -2.45
N LYS A 553 -2.30 3.76 -2.43
CA LYS A 553 -1.76 2.46 -2.01
C LYS A 553 -0.52 2.11 -2.86
N VAL A 554 0.30 1.19 -2.36
CA VAL A 554 1.56 0.80 -3.02
C VAL A 554 1.32 0.18 -4.41
N ASP A 555 0.17 -0.45 -4.61
CA ASP A 555 -0.28 -1.18 -5.81
C ASP A 555 -0.94 -0.29 -6.87
N ARG A 556 -0.58 0.99 -6.92
CA ARG A 556 -1.15 1.98 -7.84
C ARG A 556 -0.03 2.70 -8.57
N ASN A 557 -0.34 3.15 -9.79
CA ASN A 557 0.62 3.82 -10.65
C ASN A 557 1.14 5.14 -10.02
N PRO A 558 2.43 5.21 -9.65
CA PRO A 558 3.02 6.41 -9.02
C PRO A 558 3.27 7.56 -9.99
N LEU A 559 3.11 7.34 -11.29
CA LEU A 559 3.27 8.31 -12.37
C LEU A 559 1.94 8.85 -12.88
N GLN A 560 0.81 8.40 -12.33
CA GLN A 560 -0.51 8.77 -12.81
C GLN A 560 -0.65 10.30 -12.92
N TYR A 561 -0.84 10.79 -14.14
CA TYR A 561 -1.12 12.21 -14.37
C TYR A 561 -2.62 12.42 -14.30
N LYS A 562 -3.08 12.99 -13.17
CA LYS A 562 -4.48 13.35 -13.03
C LYS A 562 -4.73 14.69 -13.74
N ASN A 563 -5.63 14.64 -14.73
CA ASN A 563 -6.05 15.81 -15.53
C ASN A 563 -7.17 16.61 -14.86
N GLU A 564 -7.69 16.11 -13.73
CA GLU A 564 -8.84 16.62 -12.97
C GLU A 564 -8.66 16.27 -11.48
N ASP A 565 -9.31 17.07 -10.63
CA ASP A 565 -9.56 16.85 -9.21
C ASP A 565 -10.32 15.51 -9.03
N SER A 566 -9.66 14.43 -8.58
CA SER A 566 -10.27 13.09 -8.48
C SER A 566 -10.80 12.72 -7.07
N SER A 567 -12.13 12.64 -6.91
CA SER A 567 -12.90 12.03 -5.79
C SER A 567 -12.50 12.36 -4.33
N GLY A 568 -11.62 13.32 -4.10
CA GLY A 568 -11.90 14.42 -3.19
C GLY A 568 -11.80 14.20 -1.71
N ALA A 569 -10.65 13.73 -1.20
CA ALA A 569 -10.34 13.75 0.23
C ALA A 569 -11.44 13.14 1.14
N MET A 570 -12.22 12.18 0.62
CA MET A 570 -13.27 11.45 1.34
C MET A 570 -12.78 10.12 1.92
N CYS A 571 -11.46 9.91 1.96
CA CYS A 571 -10.87 8.64 2.36
C CYS A 571 -9.51 8.85 3.02
N VAL A 572 -9.25 8.08 4.07
CA VAL A 572 -7.96 7.97 4.75
C VAL A 572 -7.41 6.58 4.50
N GLU A 573 -6.23 6.51 3.91
CA GLU A 573 -5.50 5.26 3.65
C GLU A 573 -4.69 4.85 4.88
N SER A 574 -4.31 3.58 4.99
CA SER A 574 -3.43 3.15 6.08
C SER A 574 -1.97 3.56 5.89
N CYS A 575 -1.23 3.63 7.00
CA CYS A 575 0.16 4.03 7.04
C CYS A 575 1.16 2.99 6.52
N TYR A 576 0.72 1.76 6.21
CA TYR A 576 1.62 0.68 5.78
C TYR A 576 2.47 1.05 4.56
N TYR A 577 2.00 2.00 3.73
CA TYR A 577 2.77 2.63 2.66
C TYR A 577 4.15 3.07 3.18
N TYR A 578 4.17 3.80 4.30
CA TYR A 578 5.38 4.33 4.90
C TYR A 578 6.00 3.39 5.95
N THR A 579 5.19 2.87 6.88
CA THR A 579 5.71 2.20 8.08
C THR A 579 6.35 0.84 7.78
N LEU A 580 5.84 0.09 6.78
CA LEU A 580 6.47 -1.16 6.36
C LEU A 580 7.91 -0.91 5.89
N ALA A 581 8.08 0.03 4.96
CA ALA A 581 9.37 0.37 4.39
C ALA A 581 10.34 0.87 5.47
N TYR A 582 9.86 1.73 6.37
CA TYR A 582 10.68 2.28 7.44
C TYR A 582 11.20 1.20 8.39
N TRP A 583 10.31 0.39 8.98
CA TRP A 583 10.71 -0.62 9.95
C TRP A 583 11.48 -1.78 9.31
N MET A 584 11.15 -2.17 8.08
CA MET A 584 11.93 -3.16 7.33
C MET A 584 13.35 -2.65 7.04
N GLY A 585 13.49 -1.39 6.61
CA GLY A 585 14.78 -0.77 6.36
C GLY A 585 15.66 -0.74 7.62
N ARG A 586 15.08 -0.33 8.76
CA ARG A 586 15.74 -0.36 10.09
C ARG A 586 16.14 -1.77 10.49
N TYR A 587 15.25 -2.75 10.32
CA TYR A 587 15.50 -4.16 10.66
C TYR A 587 16.69 -4.74 9.89
N TYR A 588 16.77 -4.46 8.58
CA TYR A 588 17.87 -4.93 7.73
C TYR A 588 19.14 -4.08 7.83
N GLY A 589 19.08 -2.92 8.49
CA GLY A 589 20.17 -1.96 8.55
C GLY A 589 20.47 -1.30 7.20
N PHE A 590 19.45 -1.13 6.35
CA PHE A 590 19.56 -0.39 5.11
C PHE A 590 19.46 1.12 5.35
N ILE A 591 18.69 1.51 6.36
CA ILE A 591 18.53 2.90 6.82
C ILE A 591 18.73 2.96 8.33
N GLU A 592 19.11 4.13 8.81
CA GLU A 592 19.18 4.49 10.23
C GLU A 592 18.48 5.82 10.46
#